data_AF-A0AAE1GW06-F1
#
_entry.id   AF-A0AAE1GW06-F1
#
_cell.length_a   1.000
_cell.length_b   1.000
_cell.length_c   1.000
_cell.angle_alpha   90.00
_cell.angle_beta   90.00
_cell.angle_gamma   90.00
#
_symmetry.space_group_name_H-M   'P 1'
#
loop_
_entity.id
_entity.type
_entity.pdbx_description
1 polymer ?
#
loop_
_entity_poly.entity_id
_entity_poly.type
_entity_poly.pdbx_seq_one_letter_code
_entity_poly.pdbx_strand_id
1 'polypeptide(L)'
;MRGRRATCTSIPIYMRILVTLSYYASGSYQENLGTAAFHTMSQASVSYAIEEVTAALNHPQVLTRFIRFPSTHAERGAKIERNSHLGLPGVLGLIDGTIVRITHPPRPHQHYYSRKHSPALNVMIVCDVDLNILNVNARFPGSAHDSWVYRCSPLDEVMQAAFQEDQCWLLGDSG
;
A
#
# COMPACT_ATOMS: atom_id res chain seq x y z
N MET A 1 32.04 -11.62 -5.40
CA MET A 1 32.12 -10.33 -4.67
C MET A 1 31.85 -9.20 -5.67
N ARG A 2 30.65 -8.63 -5.69
CA ARG A 2 30.34 -7.45 -6.52
C ARG A 2 30.56 -6.21 -5.65
N GLY A 3 31.49 -5.35 -6.05
CA GLY A 3 31.87 -4.16 -5.29
C GLY A 3 30.68 -3.22 -5.07
N ARG A 4 30.46 -2.84 -3.81
CA ARG A 4 29.70 -1.64 -3.46
C ARG A 4 30.38 -0.45 -4.15
N ARG A 5 29.76 0.12 -5.18
CA ARG A 5 30.21 1.40 -5.75
C ARG A 5 30.02 2.49 -4.71
N ALA A 6 31.06 3.30 -4.57
CA ALA A 6 31.14 4.43 -3.66
C ALA A 6 29.91 5.36 -3.81
N THR A 7 29.46 5.81 -2.65
CA THR A 7 28.34 6.71 -2.37
C THR A 7 28.40 7.99 -3.20
N CYS A 8 27.38 8.24 -4.02
CA CYS A 8 27.14 9.58 -4.53
C CYS A 8 26.17 10.29 -3.58
N THR A 9 26.72 10.82 -2.48
CA THR A 9 26.09 11.76 -1.55
C THR A 9 25.79 13.13 -2.21
N SER A 10 25.90 13.26 -3.54
CA SER A 10 25.78 14.54 -4.26
C SER A 10 24.34 14.96 -4.53
N ILE A 11 23.38 14.04 -4.44
CA ILE A 11 21.97 14.34 -4.74
C ILE A 11 21.30 14.76 -3.43
N PRO A 12 20.80 16.01 -3.33
CA PRO A 12 20.12 16.46 -2.14
C PRO A 12 18.93 15.55 -1.77
N ILE A 13 18.70 15.36 -0.46
CA ILE A 13 17.61 14.51 0.05
C ILE A 13 16.26 14.89 -0.56
N TYR A 14 15.94 16.19 -0.61
CA TYR A 14 14.66 16.64 -1.16
C TYR A 14 14.49 16.26 -2.64
N MET A 15 15.56 16.28 -3.44
CA MET A 15 15.50 15.86 -4.85
C MET A 15 15.20 14.37 -4.95
N ARG A 16 15.85 13.53 -4.13
CA ARG A 16 15.57 12.08 -4.09
C ARG A 16 14.11 11.81 -3.74
N ILE A 17 13.55 12.53 -2.76
CA ILE A 17 12.15 12.41 -2.38
C ILE A 17 11.22 12.81 -3.54
N LEU A 18 11.42 14.00 -4.13
CA LEU A 18 10.57 14.50 -5.21
C LEU A 18 10.58 13.58 -6.43
N VAL A 19 11.76 13.10 -6.82
CA VAL A 19 11.96 12.15 -7.92
C VAL A 19 11.19 10.86 -7.67
N THR A 20 11.30 10.29 -6.46
CA THR A 20 10.59 9.06 -6.10
C THR A 20 9.08 9.25 -6.06
N LEU A 21 8.59 10.34 -5.47
CA LEU A 21 7.15 10.63 -5.41
C LEU A 21 6.55 10.82 -6.81
N SER A 22 7.25 11.55 -7.68
CA SER A 22 6.81 11.76 -9.05
C SER A 22 6.86 10.47 -9.87
N TYR A 23 7.81 9.56 -9.58
CA TYR A 23 7.81 8.21 -10.15
C TYR A 23 6.60 7.38 -9.68
N TYR A 24 6.24 7.42 -8.39
CA TYR A 24 5.05 6.71 -7.90
C TYR A 24 3.74 7.23 -8.52
N ALA A 25 3.67 8.53 -8.82
CA ALA A 25 2.49 9.13 -9.42
C ALA A 25 2.34 8.80 -10.92
N SER A 26 3.43 8.77 -11.69
CA SER A 26 3.37 8.53 -13.15
C SER A 26 3.61 7.08 -13.56
N GLY A 27 4.29 6.28 -12.73
CA GLY A 27 4.71 4.92 -13.08
C GLY A 27 5.77 4.85 -14.19
N SER A 28 6.34 5.99 -14.60
CA SER A 28 7.26 6.06 -15.73
C SER A 28 8.50 6.92 -15.43
N TYR A 29 9.67 6.42 -15.84
CA TYR A 29 10.94 7.17 -15.79
C TYR A 29 11.00 8.28 -16.84
N GLN A 30 10.25 8.14 -17.95
CA GLN A 30 10.45 8.89 -19.19
C GLN A 30 9.43 10.00 -19.42
N GLU A 31 8.19 9.90 -18.91
CA GLU A 31 7.17 10.94 -19.16
C GLU A 31 7.40 12.20 -18.31
N ASN A 32 8.24 12.14 -17.27
CA ASN A 32 8.58 13.29 -16.42
C ASN A 32 9.83 14.06 -16.87
N LEU A 33 10.32 13.83 -18.10
CA LEU A 33 11.38 14.65 -18.69
C LEU A 33 10.97 16.13 -18.81
N GLY A 34 9.67 16.48 -18.77
CA GLY A 34 9.22 17.88 -18.75
C GLY A 34 9.45 18.62 -17.41
N THR A 35 9.71 17.89 -16.31
CA THR A 35 9.89 18.50 -14.98
C THR A 35 11.39 18.70 -14.73
N ALA A 36 11.82 19.96 -14.57
CA ALA A 36 13.24 20.36 -14.48
C ALA A 36 14.11 19.55 -13.50
N ALA A 37 13.51 18.91 -12.49
CA ALA A 37 14.18 18.05 -11.51
C ALA A 37 14.75 16.73 -12.10
N PHE A 38 14.17 16.17 -13.16
CA PHE A 38 14.62 14.89 -13.73
C PHE A 38 15.70 15.05 -14.80
N HIS A 39 15.75 16.21 -15.47
CA HIS A 39 16.68 16.46 -16.58
C HIS A 39 18.16 16.37 -16.20
N THR A 40 18.49 16.49 -14.91
CA THR A 40 19.88 16.49 -14.41
C THR A 40 20.31 15.16 -13.82
N MET A 41 19.45 14.14 -13.76
CA MET A 41 19.74 12.85 -13.11
C MET A 41 19.83 11.71 -14.11
N SER A 42 20.84 10.85 -13.93
CA SER A 42 20.93 9.60 -14.69
C SER A 42 19.86 8.60 -14.23
N GLN A 43 19.46 7.66 -15.11
CA GLN A 43 18.50 6.60 -14.76
C GLN A 43 18.97 5.78 -13.53
N ALA A 44 20.27 5.50 -13.43
CA ALA A 44 20.84 4.80 -12.28
C ALA A 44 20.67 5.60 -10.97
N SER A 45 20.80 6.92 -11.03
CA SER A 45 20.60 7.81 -9.88
C SER A 45 19.13 7.85 -9.44
N VAL A 46 18.20 7.86 -10.40
CA VAL A 46 16.75 7.78 -10.13
C VAL A 46 16.41 6.43 -9.49
N SER A 47 16.92 5.33 -10.04
CA SER A 47 16.71 3.98 -9.47
C SER A 47 17.20 3.89 -8.03
N TYR A 48 18.36 4.46 -7.73
CA TYR A 48 18.90 4.51 -6.37
C TYR A 48 18.02 5.33 -5.42
N ALA A 49 17.55 6.51 -5.87
CA ALA A 49 16.66 7.35 -5.08
C ALA A 49 15.33 6.63 -4.77
N ILE A 50 14.77 5.91 -5.74
CA ILE A 50 13.56 5.11 -5.53
C ILE A 50 13.82 4.01 -4.51
N GLU A 51 14.90 3.25 -4.65
CA GLU A 51 15.24 2.18 -3.71
C GLU A 51 15.41 2.69 -2.27
N GLU A 52 16.17 3.77 -2.09
CA GLU A 52 16.44 4.36 -0.78
C GLU A 52 15.19 4.94 -0.13
N VAL A 53 14.39 5.72 -0.86
CA VAL A 53 13.15 6.31 -0.33
C VAL A 53 12.12 5.22 -0.06
N THR A 54 12.00 4.21 -0.93
CA THR A 54 11.12 3.05 -0.69
C THR A 54 11.52 2.30 0.58
N ALA A 55 12.83 2.07 0.79
CA ALA A 55 13.33 1.42 1.99
C ALA A 55 13.05 2.26 3.25
N ALA A 56 13.19 3.58 3.17
CA ALA A 56 12.87 4.49 4.27
C ALA A 56 11.37 4.49 4.61
N LEU A 57 10.48 4.52 3.61
CA LEU A 57 9.03 4.46 3.81
C LEU A 57 8.58 3.12 4.41
N ASN A 58 9.23 2.02 4.04
CA ASN A 58 8.97 0.69 4.59
C ASN A 58 9.68 0.43 5.93
N HIS A 59 10.46 1.38 6.45
CA HIS A 59 11.07 1.23 7.75
C HIS A 59 9.99 1.07 8.84
N PRO A 60 10.09 0.11 9.77
CA PRO A 60 9.01 -0.20 10.71
C PRO A 60 8.48 1.01 11.48
N GLN A 61 9.36 1.96 11.87
CA GLN A 61 8.96 3.17 12.59
C GLN A 61 8.14 4.16 11.75
N VAL A 62 8.32 4.16 10.43
CA VAL A 62 7.53 4.99 9.50
C VAL A 62 6.23 4.26 9.20
N LEU A 63 6.32 2.99 8.82
CA LEU A 63 5.17 2.20 8.42
C LEU A 63 4.11 2.11 9.54
N THR A 64 4.50 1.75 10.77
CA THR A 64 3.54 1.60 11.90
C THR A 64 3.01 2.93 12.42
N ARG A 65 3.65 4.05 12.08
CA ARG A 65 3.15 5.39 12.39
C ARG A 65 2.00 5.80 11.48
N PHE A 66 2.06 5.45 10.20
CA PHE A 66 1.08 5.88 9.20
C PHE A 66 0.02 4.83 8.88
N ILE A 67 0.40 3.55 8.84
CA ILE A 67 -0.52 2.43 8.59
C ILE A 67 -0.76 1.70 9.91
N ARG A 68 -1.87 2.05 10.56
CA ARG A 68 -2.26 1.46 11.84
C ARG A 68 -3.77 1.24 11.90
N PHE A 69 -4.13 -0.01 12.16
CA PHE A 69 -5.51 -0.37 12.41
C PHE A 69 -5.91 0.04 13.84
N PRO A 70 -7.10 0.63 14.05
CA PRO A 70 -7.54 1.06 15.38
C PRO A 70 -7.73 -0.16 16.29
N SER A 71 -7.00 -0.19 17.41
CA SER A 71 -6.94 -1.37 18.30
C SER A 71 -7.66 -1.16 19.62
N THR A 72 -7.94 0.09 20.00
CA THR A 72 -8.64 0.43 21.24
C THR A 72 -10.06 0.90 20.99
N HIS A 73 -10.95 0.74 21.98
CA HIS A 73 -12.32 1.26 21.94
C HIS A 73 -12.38 2.74 21.56
N ALA A 74 -11.52 3.56 22.17
CA ALA A 74 -11.48 5.00 21.89
C ALA A 74 -11.09 5.32 20.44
N GLU A 75 -10.12 4.59 19.88
CA GLU A 75 -9.70 4.77 18.49
C GLU A 75 -10.76 4.32 17.50
N ARG A 76 -11.43 3.20 17.79
CA ARG A 76 -12.54 2.70 16.96
C ARG A 76 -13.72 3.66 17.01
N GLY A 77 -14.09 4.15 18.19
CA GLY A 77 -15.13 5.17 18.36
C GLY A 77 -14.85 6.44 17.55
N ALA A 78 -13.62 6.98 17.62
CA ALA A 78 -13.23 8.16 16.84
C ALA A 78 -13.29 7.91 15.32
N LYS A 79 -12.95 6.71 14.85
CA LYS A 79 -13.07 6.34 13.43
C LYS A 79 -14.53 6.20 12.99
N ILE A 80 -15.37 5.56 13.80
CA ILE A 80 -16.80 5.40 13.52
C ILE A 80 -17.49 6.77 13.46
N GLU A 81 -17.20 7.65 14.42
CA GLU A 81 -17.71 9.02 14.42
C GLU A 81 -17.32 9.76 13.14
N ARG A 82 -16.06 9.64 12.74
CA ARG A 82 -15.56 10.28 11.51
C ARG A 82 -16.18 9.70 10.25
N ASN A 83 -16.45 8.40 10.23
CA ASN A 83 -17.11 7.70 9.13
C ASN A 83 -18.63 7.89 9.11
N SER A 84 -19.23 8.59 10.08
CA SER A 84 -20.68 8.80 10.17
C SER A 84 -21.29 9.44 8.92
N HIS A 85 -20.50 10.20 8.15
CA HIS A 85 -20.89 10.77 6.86
C HIS A 85 -21.33 9.75 5.81
N LEU A 86 -20.95 8.47 5.97
CA LEU A 86 -21.38 7.38 5.10
C LEU A 86 -22.86 7.00 5.28
N GLY A 87 -23.53 7.55 6.31
CA GLY A 87 -24.96 7.27 6.58
C GLY A 87 -25.23 5.88 7.16
N LEU A 88 -24.18 5.13 7.49
CA LEU A 88 -24.25 3.81 8.09
C LEU A 88 -23.54 3.85 9.45
N PRO A 89 -24.22 3.48 10.56
CA PRO A 89 -23.61 3.44 11.88
C PRO A 89 -22.52 2.35 11.95
N GLY A 90 -21.61 2.43 12.92
CA GLY A 90 -20.65 1.34 13.20
C GLY A 90 -19.56 1.10 12.14
N VAL A 91 -19.49 1.91 11.08
CA VAL A 91 -18.49 1.73 10.02
C VAL A 91 -17.11 2.13 10.51
N LEU A 92 -16.20 1.16 10.63
CA LEU A 92 -14.82 1.39 11.05
C LEU A 92 -13.91 1.79 9.89
N GLY A 93 -14.20 1.29 8.69
CA GLY A 93 -13.45 1.56 7.48
C GLY A 93 -14.07 0.88 6.27
N LEU A 94 -13.52 1.19 5.10
CA LEU A 94 -13.88 0.65 3.80
C LEU A 94 -12.81 -0.36 3.39
N ILE A 95 -13.19 -1.54 2.92
CA ILE A 95 -12.29 -2.61 2.51
C ILE A 95 -12.52 -2.96 1.05
N ASP A 96 -11.44 -3.05 0.27
CA ASP A 96 -11.51 -3.44 -1.14
C ASP A 96 -10.23 -4.15 -1.62
N GLY A 97 -10.40 -5.04 -2.59
CA GLY A 97 -9.31 -5.78 -3.24
C GLY A 97 -8.86 -5.08 -4.51
N THR A 98 -7.55 -4.80 -4.63
CA THR A 98 -6.97 -4.20 -5.84
C THR A 98 -5.90 -5.10 -6.47
N ILE A 99 -5.99 -5.26 -7.79
CA ILE A 99 -5.03 -6.07 -8.57
C ILE A 99 -3.84 -5.20 -8.97
N VAL A 100 -2.71 -5.39 -8.28
CA VAL A 100 -1.45 -4.69 -8.56
C VAL A 100 -0.58 -5.54 -9.47
N ARG A 101 -0.31 -5.05 -10.69
CA ARG A 101 0.58 -5.75 -11.64
C ARG A 101 2.03 -5.75 -11.14
N ILE A 102 2.71 -6.87 -11.34
CA ILE A 102 4.12 -7.03 -10.98
C ILE A 102 4.92 -7.48 -12.21
N THR A 103 6.18 -7.04 -12.29
CA THR A 103 7.07 -7.37 -13.42
C THR A 103 7.68 -8.75 -13.29
N HIS A 104 7.92 -9.22 -12.06
CA HIS A 104 8.42 -10.55 -11.78
C HIS A 104 7.63 -11.17 -10.62
N PRO A 105 6.94 -12.29 -10.85
CA PRO A 105 6.32 -13.02 -9.76
C PRO A 105 7.41 -13.61 -8.84
N PRO A 106 7.19 -13.63 -7.51
CA PRO A 106 8.17 -14.17 -6.57
C PRO A 106 8.46 -15.67 -6.79
N ARG A 107 7.52 -16.37 -7.42
CA ARG A 107 7.67 -17.77 -7.86
C ARG A 107 7.02 -17.94 -9.23
N PRO A 108 7.59 -18.77 -10.12
CA PRO A 108 6.98 -19.09 -11.40
C PRO A 108 5.74 -19.97 -11.16
N HIS A 109 4.60 -19.34 -10.90
CA HIS A 109 3.35 -20.05 -10.65
C HIS A 109 2.20 -19.34 -11.37
N GLN A 110 1.33 -20.13 -12.00
CA GLN A 110 0.13 -19.65 -12.70
C GLN A 110 -0.81 -18.82 -11.81
N HIS A 111 -0.78 -19.00 -10.48
CA HIS A 111 -1.64 -18.25 -9.56
C HIS A 111 -1.34 -16.75 -9.58
N TYR A 112 -0.09 -16.34 -9.79
CA TYR A 112 0.22 -14.92 -9.91
C TYR A 112 -0.37 -14.28 -11.16
N TYR A 113 -0.90 -15.04 -12.11
CA TYR A 113 -1.51 -14.47 -13.30
C TYR A 113 -2.97 -14.11 -13.02
N SER A 114 -3.28 -12.82 -13.17
CA SER A 114 -4.66 -12.33 -13.14
C SER A 114 -5.49 -12.89 -14.30
N ARG A 115 -6.82 -12.68 -14.27
CA ARG A 115 -7.74 -13.02 -15.38
C ARG A 115 -7.33 -12.39 -16.73
N LYS A 116 -6.47 -11.37 -16.73
CA LYS A 116 -5.90 -10.69 -17.91
C LYS A 116 -4.52 -11.23 -18.31
N HIS A 117 -4.14 -12.43 -17.85
CA HIS A 117 -2.87 -13.12 -18.15
C HIS A 117 -1.60 -12.29 -17.88
N SER A 118 -1.67 -11.38 -16.92
CA SER A 118 -0.51 -10.60 -16.45
C SER A 118 -0.17 -10.98 -15.01
N PRO A 119 1.12 -11.14 -14.65
CA PRO A 119 1.54 -11.33 -13.27
C PRO A 119 1.07 -10.15 -12.39
N ALA A 120 0.42 -10.46 -11.28
CA ALA A 120 -0.17 -9.51 -10.37
C ALA A 120 -0.29 -10.09 -8.96
N LEU A 121 -0.48 -9.18 -8.00
CA LEU A 121 -0.88 -9.48 -6.64
C LEU A 121 -2.33 -9.01 -6.46
N ASN A 122 -3.09 -9.76 -5.65
CA ASN A 122 -4.30 -9.23 -5.07
C ASN A 122 -3.90 -8.55 -3.75
N VAL A 123 -4.11 -7.25 -3.68
CA VAL A 123 -3.78 -6.41 -2.52
C VAL A 123 -5.08 -5.96 -1.88
N MET A 124 -5.37 -6.49 -0.69
CA MET A 124 -6.51 -6.05 0.11
C MET A 124 -6.12 -4.81 0.91
N ILE A 125 -6.91 -3.75 0.84
CA ILE A 125 -6.65 -2.48 1.53
C ILE A 125 -7.86 -2.11 2.36
N VAL A 126 -7.62 -1.64 3.59
CA VAL A 126 -8.64 -0.96 4.39
C VAL A 126 -8.28 0.51 4.50
N CYS A 127 -9.25 1.39 4.24
CA CYS A 127 -9.10 2.84 4.38
C CYS A 127 -10.24 3.48 5.18
N ASP A 128 -10.02 4.71 5.65
CA ASP A 128 -11.08 5.57 6.21
C ASP A 128 -11.58 6.60 5.18
N VAL A 129 -12.57 7.40 5.58
CA VAL A 129 -13.15 8.47 4.74
C VAL A 129 -12.17 9.59 4.38
N ASP A 130 -11.05 9.72 5.07
CA ASP A 130 -9.99 10.69 4.74
C ASP A 130 -8.91 10.09 3.81
N LEU A 131 -9.15 8.89 3.30
CA LEU A 131 -8.21 8.14 2.46
C LEU A 131 -6.93 7.71 3.19
N ASN A 132 -6.93 7.66 4.52
CA ASN A 132 -5.82 7.06 5.26
C ASN A 132 -5.90 5.54 5.14
N ILE A 133 -4.77 4.91 4.85
CA ILE A 133 -4.65 3.46 4.81
C ILE A 133 -4.50 2.94 6.24
N LEU A 134 -5.45 2.10 6.67
CA LEU A 134 -5.49 1.50 8.00
C LEU A 134 -4.87 0.09 8.01
N ASN A 135 -4.99 -0.65 6.91
CA ASN A 135 -4.44 -1.98 6.76
C ASN A 135 -4.12 -2.29 5.29
N VAL A 136 -3.08 -3.09 5.03
CA VAL A 136 -2.72 -3.57 3.70
C VAL A 136 -2.29 -5.02 3.78
N ASN A 137 -2.82 -5.87 2.89
CA ASN A 137 -2.38 -7.24 2.71
C ASN A 137 -2.07 -7.53 1.24
N ALA A 138 -0.79 -7.48 0.89
CA ALA A 138 -0.28 -7.71 -0.47
C ALA A 138 0.34 -9.11 -0.67
N ARG A 139 -0.04 -10.10 0.16
CA ARG A 139 0.63 -11.41 0.21
C ARG A 139 0.04 -12.42 -0.77
N PHE A 140 -1.03 -12.07 -1.47
CA PHE A 140 -1.81 -13.01 -2.24
C PHE A 140 -1.61 -12.85 -3.74
N PRO A 141 -1.61 -13.97 -4.48
CA PRO A 141 -1.50 -13.94 -5.92
C PRO A 141 -2.73 -13.27 -6.55
N GLY A 142 -2.56 -12.64 -7.72
CA GLY A 142 -3.64 -11.92 -8.42
C GLY A 142 -4.84 -12.78 -8.85
N SER A 143 -4.75 -14.11 -8.78
CA SER A 143 -5.89 -15.01 -8.99
C SER A 143 -6.73 -15.25 -7.73
N ALA A 144 -6.27 -14.80 -6.55
CA ALA A 144 -6.96 -15.00 -5.29
C ALA A 144 -8.27 -14.20 -5.24
N HIS A 145 -9.35 -14.82 -4.77
CA HIS A 145 -10.62 -14.14 -4.51
C HIS A 145 -10.53 -13.31 -3.22
N ASP A 146 -11.19 -12.14 -3.21
CA ASP A 146 -11.16 -11.19 -2.10
C ASP A 146 -11.66 -11.78 -0.79
N SER A 147 -12.74 -12.58 -0.84
CA SER A 147 -13.26 -13.30 0.32
C SER A 147 -12.26 -14.30 0.91
N TRP A 148 -11.42 -14.92 0.07
CA TRP A 148 -10.36 -15.81 0.53
C TRP A 148 -9.17 -15.02 1.11
N VAL A 149 -8.79 -13.91 0.47
CA VAL A 149 -7.76 -13.00 1.00
C VAL A 149 -8.13 -12.47 2.38
N TYR A 150 -9.38 -12.05 2.56
CA TYR A 150 -9.90 -11.57 3.84
C TYR A 150 -9.87 -12.67 4.92
N ARG A 151 -10.43 -13.86 4.63
CA ARG A 151 -10.47 -14.98 5.59
C ARG A 151 -9.09 -15.50 5.99
N CYS A 152 -8.08 -15.37 5.12
CA CYS A 152 -6.71 -15.74 5.43
C CYS A 152 -5.89 -14.58 6.04
N SER A 153 -6.51 -13.42 6.27
CA SER A 153 -5.88 -12.26 6.90
C SER A 153 -6.15 -12.26 8.41
N PRO A 154 -5.19 -11.83 9.26
CA PRO A 154 -5.44 -11.59 10.69
C PRO A 154 -6.57 -10.58 10.94
N LEU A 155 -6.93 -9.79 9.93
CA LEU A 155 -8.01 -8.83 9.99
C LEU A 155 -9.36 -9.47 10.31
N ASP A 156 -9.63 -10.71 9.88
CA ASP A 156 -10.90 -11.39 10.15
C ASP A 156 -11.10 -11.59 11.66
N GLU A 157 -10.10 -12.14 12.35
CA GLU A 157 -10.12 -12.32 13.81
C GLU A 157 -10.24 -10.99 14.56
N VAL A 158 -9.50 -9.96 14.12
CA VAL A 158 -9.55 -8.62 14.72
C VAL A 158 -10.95 -8.01 14.58
N MET A 159 -11.58 -8.13 13.42
CA MET A 159 -12.91 -7.58 13.18
C MET A 159 -14.00 -8.35 13.93
N GLN A 160 -13.87 -9.67 14.07
CA GLN A 160 -14.78 -10.46 14.89
C GLN A 160 -14.75 -10.00 16.36
N ALA A 161 -13.56 -9.78 16.92
CA ALA A 161 -13.41 -9.25 18.28
C ALA A 161 -13.99 -7.82 18.40
N ALA A 162 -13.66 -6.93 17.46
CA ALA A 162 -14.14 -5.55 17.46
C ALA A 162 -15.67 -5.46 17.32
N PHE A 163 -16.30 -6.37 16.58
CA PHE A 163 -17.75 -6.46 16.48
C PHE A 163 -18.40 -6.82 17.83
N GLN A 164 -17.83 -7.76 18.58
CA GLN A 164 -18.36 -8.13 19.90
C GLN A 164 -18.25 -6.99 20.92
N GLU A 165 -17.17 -6.21 20.86
CA GLU A 165 -16.92 -5.12 21.81
C GLU A 165 -17.72 -3.85 21.47
N ASP A 166 -17.69 -3.43 20.20
CA ASP A 166 -18.09 -2.07 19.80
C ASP A 166 -19.20 -2.05 18.74
N GLN A 167 -19.70 -3.21 18.32
CA GLN A 167 -20.69 -3.34 17.25
C GLN A 167 -20.25 -2.61 15.96
N CYS A 168 -18.97 -2.77 15.59
CA CYS A 168 -18.40 -2.12 14.42
C CYS A 168 -18.04 -3.10 13.30
N TRP A 169 -18.03 -2.64 12.06
CA TRP A 169 -17.77 -3.45 10.87
C TRP A 169 -17.02 -2.68 9.78
N LEU A 170 -16.47 -3.44 8.82
CA LEU A 170 -15.93 -2.89 7.57
C LEU A 170 -17.01 -2.96 6.49
N LEU A 171 -17.02 -1.96 5.60
CA LEU A 171 -17.84 -1.98 4.41
C LEU A 171 -16.99 -2.37 3.21
N GLY A 172 -17.38 -3.41 2.50
CA GLY A 172 -16.76 -3.82 1.24
C GLY A 172 -17.78 -3.99 0.15
N ASP A 173 -17.30 -4.18 -1.08
CA ASP A 173 -18.16 -4.55 -2.19
C ASP A 173 -18.64 -6.02 -2.06
N SER A 174 -19.65 -6.38 -2.83
CA SER A 174 -20.27 -7.71 -2.77
C SER A 174 -19.56 -8.74 -3.65
N GLY A 175 -18.26 -8.54 -3.95
CA GLY A 175 -17.49 -9.19 -5.03
C GLY A 175 -17.67 -10.69 -5.24
#